data_AF-A0A7C4QNQ8-F1
#
_entry.id   AF-A0A7C4QNQ8-F1
#
_cell.length_a   1.000
_cell.length_b   1.000
_cell.length_c   1.000
_cell.angle_alpha   90.00
_cell.angle_beta   90.00
_cell.angle_gamma   90.00
#
_symmetry.space_group_name_H-M   'P 1'
#
loop_
_entity.id
_entity.type
_entity.pdbx_description
1 polymer ?
#
loop_
_entity_poly.entity_id
_entity_poly.type
_entity_poly.pdbx_seq_one_letter_code
_entity_poly.pdbx_strand_id
1 'polypeptide(L)'
;MSLSASRIAYSRLLWAGPLALVLALAGNIAVWAIAPVFIDISPEFMPLASVGPVIFMTTLGVLGAVLAFAVVGRFARQPARTYHLIAFVALLISLLPNLMLIAAPDGAPFGGITAPQVLVLMIMHVVAYAACVLVLTRFGLESA
;
A
#
# COMPACT_ATOMS: atom_id res chain seq x y z
N MET A 1 34.83 -9.87 1.60
CA MET A 1 33.56 -9.48 2.23
C MET A 1 32.48 -10.40 1.68
N SER A 2 32.07 -11.41 2.45
CA SER A 2 31.05 -12.39 2.03
C SER A 2 29.69 -11.70 2.02
N LEU A 3 29.06 -11.55 0.85
CA LEU A 3 27.66 -11.14 0.75
C LEU A 3 26.81 -12.36 1.13
N SER A 4 26.35 -12.45 2.38
CA SER A 4 25.32 -13.41 2.76
C SER A 4 24.12 -13.21 1.82
N ALA A 5 23.71 -14.27 1.12
CA ALA A 5 22.59 -14.24 0.21
C ALA A 5 21.30 -14.17 1.04
N SER A 6 20.60 -13.04 1.07
CA SER A 6 19.33 -12.95 1.80
C SER A 6 18.26 -13.82 1.14
N ARG A 7 17.62 -14.71 1.91
CA ARG A 7 16.47 -15.53 1.49
C ARG A 7 15.21 -15.10 2.23
N ILE A 8 14.05 -15.33 1.63
CA ILE A 8 12.77 -15.10 2.32
C ILE A 8 12.40 -16.34 3.13
N ALA A 9 12.11 -16.13 4.40
CA ALA A 9 11.68 -17.17 5.32
C ALA A 9 10.14 -17.26 5.33
N TYR A 10 9.60 -18.24 4.60
CA TYR A 10 8.14 -18.40 4.47
C TYR A 10 7.42 -18.61 5.81
N SER A 11 8.09 -19.23 6.79
CA SER A 11 7.59 -19.34 8.17
C SER A 11 7.38 -17.97 8.83
N ARG A 12 8.25 -16.99 8.54
CA ARG A 12 8.11 -15.61 9.04
C ARG A 12 7.04 -14.83 8.30
N LEU A 13 6.76 -15.18 7.05
CA LEU A 13 5.71 -14.53 6.25
C LEU A 13 4.33 -14.69 6.89
N LEU A 14 4.10 -15.82 7.59
CA LEU A 14 2.85 -16.08 8.33
C LEU A 14 2.54 -15.02 9.40
N TRP A 15 3.55 -14.33 9.92
CA TRP A 15 3.37 -13.26 10.90
C TRP A 15 3.66 -11.87 10.34
N ALA A 16 4.66 -11.75 9.45
CA ALA A 16 5.01 -10.48 8.81
C ALA A 16 3.88 -9.96 7.90
N GLY A 17 3.17 -10.85 7.19
CA GLY A 17 2.01 -10.48 6.36
C GLY A 17 0.87 -9.86 7.18
N PRO A 18 0.33 -10.56 8.19
CA PRO A 18 -0.67 -10.00 9.09
C PRO A 18 -0.22 -8.72 9.79
N LEU A 19 1.04 -8.63 10.24
CA LEU A 19 1.58 -7.40 10.84
C LEU A 19 1.57 -6.23 9.85
N ALA A 20 1.98 -6.45 8.60
CA ALA A 20 1.94 -5.43 7.56
C ALA A 20 0.51 -4.95 7.31
N LEU A 21 -0.46 -5.88 7.28
CA LEU A 21 -1.88 -5.56 7.12
C LEU A 21 -2.40 -4.71 8.28
N VAL A 22 -2.12 -5.11 9.52
CA VAL A 22 -2.57 -4.38 10.72
C VAL A 22 -2.00 -2.96 10.74
N LEU A 23 -0.69 -2.80 10.46
CA LEU A 23 -0.06 -1.49 10.47
C LEU A 23 -0.53 -0.60 9.31
N ALA A 24 -0.73 -1.16 8.11
CA ALA A 24 -1.27 -0.43 6.97
C ALA A 24 -2.71 0.02 7.22
N LEU A 25 -3.56 -0.85 7.76
CA LEU A 25 -4.93 -0.51 8.14
C LEU A 25 -4.98 0.57 9.22
N ALA A 26 -4.19 0.41 10.29
CA ALA A 26 -4.12 1.41 11.35
C ALA A 26 -3.68 2.79 10.80
N GLY A 27 -2.65 2.82 9.95
CA GLY A 27 -2.17 4.04 9.32
C GLY A 27 -3.22 4.70 8.41
N ASN A 28 -3.85 3.93 7.52
CA ASN A 28 -4.83 4.46 6.58
C ASN A 28 -6.14 4.88 7.26
N ILE A 29 -6.59 4.14 8.29
CA ILE A 29 -7.73 4.54 9.11
C ILE A 29 -7.42 5.83 9.88
N ALA A 30 -6.19 5.98 10.40
CA ALA A 30 -5.78 7.23 11.04
C ALA A 30 -5.79 8.41 10.06
N VAL A 31 -5.26 8.23 8.84
CA VAL A 31 -5.33 9.25 7.78
C VAL A 31 -6.79 9.60 7.45
N TRP A 32 -7.65 8.60 7.29
CA TRP A 32 -9.08 8.80 7.03
C TRP A 32 -9.77 9.59 8.15
N ALA A 33 -9.52 9.23 9.40
CA ALA A 33 -10.14 9.87 10.56
C ALA A 33 -9.65 11.32 10.79
N ILE A 34 -8.41 11.63 10.40
CA ILE A 34 -7.80 12.94 10.60
C ILE A 34 -8.11 13.90 9.44
N ALA A 35 -8.27 13.39 8.21
CA ALA A 35 -8.49 14.23 7.02
C ALA A 35 -9.62 15.27 7.16
N PRO A 36 -10.81 14.95 7.74
CA PRO A 36 -11.90 15.92 7.91
C PRO A 36 -11.57 17.13 8.79
N VAL A 37 -10.49 17.07 9.59
CA VAL A 37 -10.01 18.23 10.38
C VAL A 37 -9.42 19.31 9.48
N PHE A 38 -8.92 18.94 8.29
CA PHE A 38 -8.21 19.85 7.39
C PHE A 38 -8.97 20.16 6.12
N ILE A 39 -9.83 19.25 5.66
CA ILE A 39 -10.54 19.37 4.37
C ILE A 39 -11.98 18.90 4.51
N ASP A 40 -12.86 19.45 3.69
CA ASP A 40 -14.22 18.93 3.56
C ASP A 40 -14.22 17.67 2.67
N ILE A 41 -14.84 16.60 3.17
CA ILE A 41 -14.94 15.34 2.45
C ILE A 41 -16.38 15.23 1.92
N SER A 42 -16.53 15.40 0.60
CA SER A 42 -17.82 15.21 -0.04
C SER A 42 -18.37 13.80 0.22
N PRO A 43 -19.65 13.66 0.61
CA PRO A 43 -20.30 12.36 0.76
C PRO A 43 -20.45 11.61 -0.57
N GLU A 44 -20.37 12.32 -1.70
CA GLU A 44 -20.38 11.71 -3.04
C GLU A 44 -19.02 11.11 -3.41
N PHE A 45 -17.94 11.51 -2.74
CA PHE A 45 -16.60 10.98 -2.97
C PHE A 45 -16.43 9.62 -2.28
N MET A 46 -17.02 8.61 -2.90
CA MET A 46 -17.11 7.23 -2.40
C MET A 46 -15.81 6.70 -1.76
N PRO A 47 -14.59 6.93 -2.30
CA PRO A 47 -13.36 6.41 -1.70
C PRO A 47 -13.07 6.85 -0.26
N LEU A 48 -13.59 8.01 0.16
CA LEU A 48 -13.41 8.54 1.52
C LEU A 48 -14.73 8.75 2.27
N ALA A 49 -15.89 8.56 1.62
CA ALA A 49 -17.20 8.77 2.21
C ALA A 49 -17.47 7.91 3.46
N SER A 50 -16.78 6.77 3.60
CA SER A 50 -16.79 5.95 4.81
C SER A 50 -15.48 5.20 4.97
N VAL A 51 -15.27 4.59 6.15
CA VAL A 51 -14.07 3.78 6.42
C VAL A 51 -14.04 2.45 5.64
N GLY A 52 -15.19 1.98 5.14
CA GLY A 52 -15.32 0.68 4.45
C GLY A 52 -14.41 0.54 3.22
N PRO A 53 -14.49 1.46 2.23
CA PRO A 53 -13.60 1.45 1.08
C PRO A 53 -12.11 1.51 1.44
N VAL A 54 -11.74 2.27 2.48
CA VAL A 54 -10.36 2.37 2.97
C VAL A 54 -9.86 1.02 3.46
N ILE A 55 -10.65 0.31 4.28
CA ILE A 55 -10.31 -1.03 4.77
C ILE A 55 -10.19 -2.02 3.61
N PHE A 56 -11.18 -2.02 2.71
CA PHE A 56 -11.24 -2.96 1.59
C PHE A 56 -10.03 -2.80 0.65
N MET A 57 -9.75 -1.57 0.19
CA MET A 57 -8.66 -1.31 -0.75
C MET A 57 -7.29 -1.50 -0.11
N THR A 58 -7.12 -1.11 1.16
CA THR A 58 -5.86 -1.36 1.89
C THR A 58 -5.60 -2.86 2.01
N THR A 59 -6.62 -3.64 2.37
CA THR A 59 -6.50 -5.09 2.48
C THR A 59 -6.09 -5.71 1.15
N LEU A 60 -6.77 -5.35 0.06
CA LEU A 60 -6.45 -5.86 -1.27
C LEU A 60 -5.01 -5.52 -1.70
N GLY A 61 -4.58 -4.28 -1.48
CA GLY A 61 -3.22 -3.82 -1.79
C GLY A 61 -2.15 -4.56 -0.97
N VAL A 62 -2.37 -4.75 0.33
CA VAL A 62 -1.44 -5.48 1.20
C VAL A 62 -1.35 -6.95 0.80
N LEU A 63 -2.47 -7.61 0.50
CA LEU A 63 -2.46 -9.01 0.02
C LEU A 63 -1.63 -9.14 -1.27
N GLY A 64 -1.78 -8.21 -2.20
CA GLY A 64 -0.95 -8.14 -3.40
C GLY A 64 0.54 -7.98 -3.08
N ALA A 65 0.89 -7.10 -2.13
CA ALA A 65 2.28 -6.89 -1.70
C ALA A 65 2.89 -8.14 -1.04
N VAL A 66 2.14 -8.83 -0.16
CA VAL A 66 2.56 -10.08 0.48
C VAL A 66 2.78 -11.18 -0.57
N LEU A 67 1.87 -11.33 -1.53
CA LEU A 67 2.00 -12.29 -2.62
C LEU A 67 3.23 -11.98 -3.49
N ALA A 68 3.41 -10.72 -3.87
CA ALA A 68 4.59 -10.29 -4.63
C ALA A 68 5.89 -10.58 -3.86
N PHE A 69 5.91 -10.33 -2.56
CA PHE A 69 7.05 -10.66 -1.70
C PHE A 69 7.34 -12.17 -1.72
N ALA A 70 6.33 -13.02 -1.54
CA ALA A 70 6.47 -14.48 -1.61
C ALA A 70 7.02 -14.96 -2.96
N VAL A 71 6.47 -14.45 -4.06
CA VAL A 71 6.91 -14.78 -5.43
C VAL A 71 8.37 -14.35 -5.66
N VAL A 72 8.73 -13.13 -5.25
CA VAL A 72 10.12 -12.65 -5.33
C VAL A 72 11.06 -13.53 -4.52
N GLY A 73 10.65 -13.96 -3.33
CA GLY A 73 11.42 -14.89 -2.50
C GLY A 73 11.67 -16.25 -3.15
N ARG A 74 10.74 -16.70 -4.01
CA ARG A 74 10.83 -17.99 -4.68
C ARG A 74 11.73 -17.98 -5.91
N PHE A 75 11.76 -16.87 -6.64
CA PHE A 75 12.32 -16.82 -8.00
C PHE A 75 13.47 -15.82 -8.18
N ALA A 76 13.59 -14.78 -7.34
CA ALA A 76 14.59 -13.75 -7.54
C ALA A 76 15.97 -14.13 -6.98
N ARG A 77 17.02 -13.76 -7.71
CA ARG A 77 18.42 -13.92 -7.26
C ARG A 77 18.79 -12.94 -6.15
N GLN A 78 18.14 -11.77 -6.11
CA GLN A 78 18.31 -10.73 -5.09
C GLN A 78 16.93 -10.30 -4.56
N PRO A 79 16.30 -11.10 -3.67
CA PRO A 79 14.91 -10.90 -3.28
C PRO A 79 14.60 -9.52 -2.71
N ALA A 80 15.44 -9.01 -1.80
CA ALA A 80 15.23 -7.72 -1.17
C ALA A 80 15.19 -6.57 -2.20
N ARG A 81 16.22 -6.48 -3.05
CA ARG A 81 16.33 -5.44 -4.07
C ARG A 81 15.20 -5.53 -5.10
N THR A 82 14.87 -6.74 -5.51
CA THR A 82 13.79 -6.99 -6.49
C THR A 82 12.44 -6.59 -5.92
N TYR A 83 12.16 -6.92 -4.66
CA TYR A 83 10.91 -6.54 -4.01
C TYR A 83 10.79 -5.03 -3.84
N HIS A 84 11.86 -4.33 -3.43
CA HIS A 84 11.84 -2.87 -3.35
C HIS A 84 11.49 -2.21 -4.69
N LEU A 85 12.07 -2.71 -5.79
CA LEU A 85 11.76 -2.20 -7.13
C LEU A 85 10.30 -2.44 -7.49
N ILE A 86 9.80 -3.66 -7.28
CA ILE A 86 8.40 -4.01 -7.56
C ILE A 86 7.45 -3.17 -6.70
N ALA A 87 7.72 -3.03 -5.41
CA ALA A 87 6.89 -2.24 -4.51
C ALA A 87 6.87 -0.76 -4.91
N PHE A 88 8.03 -0.21 -5.31
CA PHE A 88 8.11 1.17 -5.79
C PHE A 88 7.35 1.38 -7.09
N VAL A 89 7.50 0.47 -8.06
CA VAL A 89 6.73 0.51 -9.31
C VAL A 89 5.23 0.35 -9.04
N ALA A 90 4.83 -0.55 -8.14
CA ALA A 90 3.45 -0.74 -7.73
C ALA A 90 2.87 0.52 -7.07
N LEU A 91 3.64 1.22 -6.24
CA LEU A 91 3.25 2.53 -5.71
C LEU A 91 2.96 3.50 -6.86
N LEU A 92 3.90 3.69 -7.80
CA LEU A 92 3.71 4.60 -8.93
C LEU A 92 2.47 4.24 -9.76
N ILE A 93 2.27 2.95 -10.06
CA ILE A 93 1.09 2.46 -10.78
C ILE A 93 -0.19 2.76 -9.99
N SER A 94 -0.17 2.55 -8.67
CA SER A 94 -1.33 2.82 -7.80
C SER A 94 -1.69 4.30 -7.70
N LEU A 95 -0.76 5.22 -8.01
CA LEU A 95 -1.03 6.65 -8.08
C LEU A 95 -1.69 7.06 -9.42
N LEU A 96 -1.59 6.24 -10.49
CA LEU A 96 -2.18 6.58 -11.78
C LEU A 96 -3.70 6.77 -11.72
N PRO A 97 -4.51 5.89 -11.08
CA PRO A 97 -5.94 6.14 -10.91
C PRO A 97 -6.25 7.46 -10.22
N ASN A 98 -5.45 7.85 -9.22
CA ASN A 98 -5.60 9.12 -8.51
C ASN A 98 -5.36 10.33 -9.43
N LEU A 99 -4.31 10.26 -10.25
CA LEU A 99 -4.04 11.31 -11.25
C LEU A 99 -5.15 11.37 -12.31
N MET A 100 -5.73 10.23 -12.69
CA MET A 100 -6.86 10.18 -13.63
C MET A 100 -8.12 10.81 -13.04
N LEU A 101 -8.38 10.68 -11.73
CA LEU A 101 -9.51 11.36 -11.08
C LEU A 101 -9.41 12.89 -11.22
N ILE A 102 -8.20 13.45 -11.21
CA ILE A 102 -7.98 14.89 -11.41
C ILE A 102 -8.04 15.26 -12.90
N ALA A 103 -7.42 14.46 -13.76
CA ALA A 103 -7.30 14.76 -15.19
C ALA A 103 -8.61 14.56 -15.97
N ALA A 104 -9.45 13.62 -15.55
CA ALA A 104 -10.70 13.26 -16.22
C ALA A 104 -11.79 12.90 -15.18
N PRO A 105 -12.25 13.86 -14.36
CA PRO A 105 -13.19 13.61 -13.27
C PRO A 105 -14.54 13.03 -13.75
N ASP A 106 -15.01 13.43 -14.92
CA ASP A 106 -16.27 12.96 -15.51
C ASP A 106 -16.25 11.46 -15.87
N GLY A 107 -15.07 10.84 -15.94
CA GLY A 107 -14.91 9.40 -16.18
C GLY A 107 -15.07 8.53 -14.93
N ALA A 108 -15.15 9.13 -13.74
CA ALA A 108 -15.30 8.39 -12.50
C ALA A 108 -16.76 7.94 -12.27
N PRO A 109 -16.99 6.77 -11.65
CA PRO A 109 -18.33 6.29 -11.33
C PRO A 109 -18.95 6.98 -10.09
N PHE A 110 -18.35 8.07 -9.61
CA PHE A 110 -18.76 8.81 -8.42
C PHE A 110 -18.42 10.30 -8.55
N GLY A 111 -19.12 11.14 -7.80
CA GLY A 111 -18.97 12.59 -7.81
C GLY A 111 -18.05 13.13 -6.72
N GLY A 112 -18.13 14.44 -6.50
CA GLY A 112 -17.47 15.11 -5.38
C GLY A 112 -15.94 15.07 -5.40
N ILE A 113 -15.30 14.94 -6.57
CA ILE A 113 -13.84 14.85 -6.70
C ILE A 113 -13.20 16.23 -6.49
N THR A 114 -12.30 16.34 -5.52
CA THR A 114 -11.44 17.51 -5.35
C THR A 114 -9.98 17.11 -5.20
N ALA A 115 -9.07 18.02 -5.59
CA ALA A 115 -7.63 17.77 -5.46
C ALA A 115 -7.18 17.43 -4.02
N PRO A 116 -7.69 18.08 -2.95
CA PRO A 116 -7.35 17.70 -1.58
C PRO A 116 -7.79 16.28 -1.20
N GLN A 117 -8.98 15.83 -1.61
CA GLN A 117 -9.43 14.46 -1.35
C GLN A 117 -8.57 13.42 -2.10
N VAL A 118 -8.19 13.71 -3.34
CA VAL A 118 -7.28 12.85 -4.11
C VAL A 118 -5.90 12.79 -3.45
N LEU A 119 -5.39 13.91 -2.94
CA LEU A 119 -4.12 13.93 -2.20
C LEU A 119 -4.18 13.03 -0.95
N VAL A 120 -5.30 13.01 -0.23
CA VAL A 120 -5.50 12.10 0.92
C VAL A 120 -5.40 10.63 0.47
N LEU A 121 -6.00 10.26 -0.66
CA LEU A 121 -5.84 8.91 -1.21
C LEU A 121 -4.38 8.60 -1.54
N MET A 122 -3.67 9.51 -2.20
CA MET A 122 -2.25 9.34 -2.52
C MET A 122 -1.39 9.13 -1.26
N ILE A 123 -1.68 9.85 -0.17
CA ILE A 123 -1.01 9.67 1.12
C ILE A 123 -1.28 8.26 1.67
N MET A 124 -2.52 7.76 1.59
CA MET A 124 -2.85 6.39 2.02
C MET A 124 -2.08 5.32 1.24
N HIS A 125 -1.83 5.54 -0.07
CA HIS A 125 -0.97 4.65 -0.86
C HIS A 125 0.47 4.64 -0.35
N VAL A 126 1.02 5.80 0.00
CA VAL A 126 2.38 5.93 0.56
C VAL A 126 2.48 5.27 1.94
N VAL A 127 1.46 5.43 2.79
CA VAL A 127 1.40 4.78 4.11
C VAL A 127 1.37 3.26 3.98
N ALA A 128 0.50 2.73 3.11
CA ALA A 128 0.44 1.29 2.85
C ALA A 128 1.76 0.74 2.27
N TYR A 129 2.36 1.47 1.30
CA TYR A 129 3.67 1.13 0.74
C TYR A 129 4.74 1.07 1.82
N ALA A 130 4.83 2.10 2.68
CA ALA A 130 5.82 2.18 3.74
C ALA A 130 5.65 1.03 4.75
N ALA A 131 4.41 0.76 5.19
CA ALA A 131 4.11 -0.34 6.09
C ALA A 131 4.53 -1.70 5.51
N CYS A 132 4.11 -1.98 4.27
CA CYS A 132 4.45 -3.24 3.58
C CYS A 132 5.96 -3.40 3.38
N VAL A 133 6.64 -2.37 2.88
CA VAL A 133 8.08 -2.43 2.62
C VAL A 133 8.83 -2.63 3.93
N LEU A 134 8.59 -1.79 4.94
CA LEU A 134 9.31 -1.86 6.21
C LEU A 134 9.10 -3.21 6.91
N VAL A 135 7.86 -3.69 7.00
CA VAL A 135 7.56 -4.93 7.72
C VAL A 135 8.10 -6.14 6.97
N LEU A 136 7.79 -6.27 5.67
CA LEU A 136 8.12 -7.49 4.93
C LEU A 136 9.63 -7.61 4.71
N THR A 137 10.35 -6.52 4.44
CA THR A 137 11.80 -6.62 4.27
C THR A 137 12.55 -6.78 5.59
N ARG A 138 12.06 -6.20 6.70
CA ARG A 138 12.75 -6.35 8.00
C ARG A 138 12.49 -7.69 8.66
N PHE A 139 11.26 -8.21 8.57
CA PHE A 139 10.85 -9.42 9.30
C PHE A 139 10.72 -10.66 8.41
N GLY A 140 10.55 -10.49 7.09
CA GLY A 140 10.41 -11.60 6.14
C GLY A 140 11.73 -12.13 5.56
N LEU A 141 12.84 -11.42 5.74
CA LEU A 141 14.16 -11.84 5.27
C LEU A 141 14.94 -12.60 6.37
N GLU A 142 15.72 -13.59 5.94
CA GLU A 142 16.73 -14.31 6.72
C GLU A 142 18.09 -14.24 6.01
N SER A 143 19.16 -14.10 6.80
CA SER A 143 20.54 -14.24 6.31
C SER A 143 20.79 -15.71 6.01
N ALA A 144 21.17 -16.05 4.78
CA ALA A 144 21.65 -17.39 4.43
C ALA A 144 23.10 -17.60 4.88
#